data_AF-A0A7S4R7Y9-F1
#
_entry.id   AF-A0A7S4R7Y9-F1
#
_cell.length_a   1.000
_cell.length_b   1.000
_cell.length_c   1.000
_cell.angle_alpha   90.00
_cell.angle_beta   90.00
_cell.angle_gamma   90.00
#
_symmetry.space_group_name_H-M   'P 1'
#
loop_
_entity.id
_entity.type
_entity.pdbx_description
1 polymer ?
#
loop_
_entity_poly.entity_id
_entity_poly.type
_entity_poly.pdbx_seq_one_letter_code
_entity_poly.pdbx_strand_id
1 'polypeptide(L)'
;MQLFACAASGETVALDVQAADTIGSIKSRLLCGNEGALVFAGQCLEDDKLISEYAVQDGSTLHVAALLRGGGDGTPAMGKRHKKTHGLCPRCGKRSFHYQKKRCAACGYPAARLRHYNWSKKAKRRKAPGTGRMRYLKTMPRRFKHGFREGTAPPPRKKGTATTN
;
A
#
# COMPACT_ATOMS: atom_id res chain seq x y z
N MET A 1 -0.53 -40.04 17.15
CA MET A 1 -0.92 -38.69 17.59
C MET A 1 -2.26 -38.37 16.95
N GLN A 2 -3.15 -37.71 17.69
CA GLN A 2 -4.44 -37.28 17.19
C GLN A 2 -4.32 -35.84 16.68
N LEU A 3 -4.70 -35.62 15.42
CA LEU A 3 -4.71 -34.32 14.77
C LEU A 3 -6.13 -33.97 14.35
N PHE A 4 -6.40 -32.69 14.13
CA PHE A 4 -7.69 -32.22 13.65
C PHE A 4 -7.54 -31.54 12.30
N ALA A 5 -8.39 -31.84 11.33
CA ALA A 5 -8.42 -31.18 10.04
C ALA A 5 -9.72 -30.37 9.91
N CYS A 6 -9.60 -29.07 9.71
CA CYS A 6 -10.74 -28.19 9.47
C CYS A 6 -10.96 -28.03 7.97
N ALA A 7 -12.10 -28.50 7.48
CA ALA A 7 -12.53 -28.37 6.10
C ALA A 7 -12.93 -26.91 5.77
N ALA A 8 -12.98 -26.58 4.49
CA ALA A 8 -13.46 -25.26 4.04
C ALA A 8 -14.92 -24.97 4.43
N SER A 9 -15.71 -26.01 4.70
CA SER A 9 -17.08 -25.92 5.25
C SER A 9 -17.13 -25.52 6.73
N GLY A 10 -15.98 -25.53 7.43
CA GLY A 10 -15.89 -25.32 8.88
C GLY A 10 -16.07 -26.60 9.70
N GLU A 11 -16.26 -27.76 9.06
CA GLU A 11 -16.34 -29.05 9.72
C GLU A 11 -14.94 -29.53 10.14
N THR A 12 -14.82 -30.03 11.37
CA THR A 12 -13.57 -30.55 11.92
C THR A 12 -13.59 -32.07 11.98
N VAL A 13 -12.64 -32.71 11.30
CA VAL A 13 -12.47 -34.17 11.29
C VAL A 13 -11.26 -34.53 12.15
N ALA A 14 -11.43 -35.48 13.07
CA ALA A 14 -10.34 -36.03 13.87
C ALA A 14 -9.59 -37.12 13.06
N LEU A 15 -8.27 -37.09 13.11
CA LEU A 15 -7.39 -37.99 12.38
C LEU A 15 -6.37 -38.60 13.33
N ASP A 16 -6.28 -39.93 13.32
CA ASP A 16 -5.19 -40.65 13.98
C ASP A 16 -4.04 -40.85 12.98
N VAL A 17 -2.91 -40.23 13.29
CA VAL A 17 -1.76 -40.14 12.38
C VAL A 17 -0.48 -40.58 13.10
N GLN A 18 0.40 -41.24 12.36
CA GLN A 18 1.75 -41.58 12.82
C GLN A 18 2.77 -40.53 12.33
N ALA A 19 3.86 -40.33 13.08
CA ALA A 19 4.89 -39.37 12.71
C ALA A 19 5.57 -39.69 11.35
N ALA A 20 5.51 -40.95 10.93
CA ALA A 20 6.07 -41.46 9.68
C ALA A 20 5.08 -41.41 8.49
N ASP A 21 3.85 -40.93 8.69
CA ASP A 21 2.89 -40.77 7.58
C ASP A 21 3.30 -39.58 6.71
N THR A 22 3.15 -39.74 5.38
CA THR A 22 3.34 -38.66 4.41
C THR A 22 2.10 -37.78 4.32
N ILE A 23 2.31 -36.51 3.95
CA ILE A 23 1.20 -35.57 3.74
C ILE A 23 0.26 -36.06 2.63
N GLY A 24 0.78 -36.71 1.57
CA GLY A 24 -0.05 -37.32 0.53
C GLY A 24 -1.02 -38.40 1.04
N SER A 25 -0.57 -39.27 1.95
CA SER A 25 -1.43 -40.30 2.57
C SER A 25 -2.49 -39.72 3.51
N ILE A 26 -2.22 -38.57 4.12
CA ILE A 26 -3.20 -37.87 4.98
C ILE A 26 -4.23 -37.14 4.13
N LYS A 27 -3.81 -36.52 3.02
CA LYS A 27 -4.71 -35.88 2.06
C LYS A 27 -5.69 -36.87 1.45
N SER A 28 -5.26 -38.09 1.14
CA SER A 28 -6.15 -39.11 0.57
C SER A 28 -7.17 -39.66 1.58
N ARG A 29 -6.85 -39.67 2.87
CA ARG A 29 -7.80 -40.00 3.96
C ARG A 29 -8.81 -38.89 4.23
N LEU A 30 -8.45 -37.65 3.93
CA LEU A 30 -9.35 -36.51 3.99
C LEU A 30 -10.20 -36.39 2.73
N LEU A 31 -11.41 -35.84 2.85
CA LEU A 31 -12.37 -35.61 1.76
C LEU A 31 -11.90 -34.57 0.70
N CYS A 32 -10.62 -34.18 0.73
CA CYS A 32 -10.04 -33.15 -0.12
C CYS A 32 -9.65 -33.66 -1.51
N GLY A 33 -9.56 -34.99 -1.69
CA GLY A 33 -8.93 -35.57 -2.87
C GLY A 33 -7.52 -34.99 -3.12
N ASN A 34 -7.04 -35.10 -4.37
CA ASN A 34 -5.74 -34.54 -4.78
C ASN A 34 -5.79 -33.02 -5.05
N GLU A 35 -6.93 -32.35 -4.81
CA GLU A 35 -7.17 -30.98 -5.26
C GLU A 35 -7.01 -29.91 -4.15
N GLY A 36 -6.84 -30.34 -2.90
CA GLY A 36 -6.61 -29.46 -1.75
C GLY A 36 -5.17 -29.39 -1.27
N ALA A 37 -4.76 -28.25 -0.70
CA ALA A 37 -3.55 -28.13 0.11
C ALA A 37 -3.89 -28.22 1.60
N LEU A 38 -3.05 -28.91 2.36
CA LEU A 38 -3.05 -28.83 3.81
C LEU A 38 -2.18 -27.66 4.25
N VAL A 39 -2.67 -26.86 5.18
CA VAL A 39 -1.98 -25.67 5.69
C VAL A 39 -1.82 -25.79 7.20
N PHE A 40 -0.60 -25.56 7.67
CA PHE A 40 -0.26 -25.49 9.09
C PHE A 40 0.65 -24.28 9.34
N ALA A 41 0.39 -23.52 10.40
CA ALA A 41 1.13 -22.30 10.74
C ALA A 41 1.33 -21.29 9.57
N GLY A 42 0.39 -21.27 8.62
CA GLY A 42 0.45 -20.42 7.43
C GLY A 42 1.34 -20.95 6.29
N GLN A 43 1.94 -22.13 6.44
CA GLN A 43 2.71 -22.81 5.39
C GLN A 43 1.87 -23.93 4.75
N CYS A 44 1.88 -23.98 3.41
CA CYS A 44 1.31 -25.10 2.66
C CYS A 44 2.24 -26.32 2.77
N LEU A 45 1.69 -27.45 3.18
CA LEU A 45 2.41 -28.71 3.31
C LEU A 45 2.55 -29.40 1.95
N GLU A 46 3.76 -29.83 1.63
CA GLU A 46 4.10 -30.59 0.42
C GLU A 46 3.79 -32.09 0.60
N ASP A 47 3.35 -32.74 -0.48
CA ASP A 47 2.85 -34.13 -0.45
C ASP A 47 3.94 -35.18 -0.16
N ASP A 48 5.17 -34.90 -0.57
CA ASP A 48 6.32 -35.82 -0.49
C ASP A 48 6.99 -35.82 0.89
N LYS A 49 6.61 -34.90 1.78
CA LYS A 49 7.24 -34.74 3.11
C LYS A 49 6.49 -35.48 4.20
N LEU A 50 7.21 -35.82 5.27
CA LEU A 50 6.65 -36.43 6.48
C LEU A 50 6.03 -35.38 7.40
N ILE A 51 5.02 -35.78 8.16
CA ILE A 51 4.38 -34.85 9.11
C ILE A 51 5.31 -34.42 10.24
N SER A 52 6.28 -35.26 10.61
CA SER A 52 7.28 -34.96 11.65
C SER A 52 8.18 -33.77 11.31
N GLU A 53 8.36 -33.45 10.03
CA GLU A 53 9.22 -32.33 9.59
C GLU A 53 8.61 -30.95 9.87
N TYR A 54 7.28 -30.87 9.97
CA TYR A 54 6.55 -29.61 10.15
C TYR A 54 6.29 -29.25 11.62
N ALA A 55 6.96 -29.94 12.56
CA ALA A 55 6.82 -29.75 14.00
C ALA A 55 5.36 -29.80 14.50
N VAL A 56 4.53 -30.63 13.86
CA VAL A 56 3.13 -30.84 14.25
C VAL A 56 3.09 -31.63 15.56
N GLN A 57 2.29 -31.16 16.52
CA GLN A 57 2.12 -31.79 17.84
C GLN A 57 0.76 -32.47 17.97
N ASP A 58 0.63 -33.32 18.99
CA ASP A 58 -0.64 -33.93 19.37
C ASP A 58 -1.69 -32.84 19.68
N GLY A 59 -2.87 -32.96 19.10
CA GLY A 59 -3.96 -31.97 19.20
C GLY A 59 -3.85 -30.77 18.24
N SER A 60 -2.88 -30.74 17.33
CA SER A 60 -2.75 -29.65 16.35
C SER A 60 -3.87 -29.65 15.30
N THR A 61 -4.29 -28.46 14.88
CA THR A 61 -5.32 -28.26 13.84
C THR A 61 -4.68 -27.89 12.49
N LEU A 62 -4.90 -28.72 11.47
CA LEU A 62 -4.57 -28.46 10.08
C LEU A 62 -5.78 -27.84 9.36
N HIS A 63 -5.53 -26.92 8.43
CA HIS A 63 -6.59 -26.34 7.61
C HIS A 63 -6.52 -26.88 6.18
N VAL A 64 -7.67 -27.29 5.66
CA VAL A 64 -7.82 -27.63 4.24
C VAL A 64 -8.08 -26.36 3.46
N ALA A 65 -7.14 -25.97 2.62
CA ALA A 65 -7.29 -24.89 1.67
C ALA A 65 -7.54 -25.46 0.27
N ALA A 66 -8.65 -25.07 -0.36
CA ALA A 66 -8.87 -25.37 -1.77
C ALA A 66 -7.82 -24.66 -2.63
N LEU A 67 -7.13 -25.37 -3.52
CA LEU A 67 -6.22 -24.76 -4.49
C LEU A 67 -7.04 -24.04 -5.57
N LEU A 68 -7.48 -22.82 -5.28
CA LEU A 68 -8.13 -22.00 -6.29
C LEU A 68 -7.11 -21.64 -7.37
N ARG A 69 -7.31 -22.15 -8.59
CA ARG A 69 -6.53 -21.75 -9.77
C ARG A 69 -6.75 -20.26 -10.06
N GLY A 70 -5.91 -19.41 -9.45
CA GLY A 70 -5.66 -18.04 -9.89
C GLY A 70 -6.76 -17.03 -9.58
N GLY A 71 -6.94 -16.71 -8.30
CA GLY A 71 -7.62 -15.50 -7.85
C GLY A 71 -6.68 -14.29 -7.90
N GLY A 72 -6.38 -13.77 -9.10
CA GLY A 72 -5.89 -12.40 -9.21
C GLY A 72 -7.09 -11.44 -9.10
N ASP A 73 -6.98 -10.40 -8.28
CA ASP A 73 -8.01 -9.39 -8.04
C ASP A 73 -8.70 -8.89 -9.33
N GLY A 74 -9.84 -9.48 -9.68
CA GLY A 74 -10.63 -9.07 -10.85
C GLY A 74 -11.77 -10.03 -11.18
N THR A 75 -12.98 -9.50 -11.35
CA THR A 75 -14.12 -10.25 -11.88
C THR A 75 -13.96 -10.51 -13.39
N PRO A 76 -14.58 -11.57 -13.94
CA PRO A 76 -14.51 -11.88 -15.38
C PRO A 76 -14.94 -10.72 -16.28
N ALA A 77 -15.94 -9.95 -15.84
CA ALA A 77 -16.45 -8.79 -16.57
C ALA A 77 -15.47 -7.60 -16.64
N MET A 78 -14.53 -7.50 -15.68
CA MET A 78 -13.67 -6.33 -15.52
C MET A 78 -12.22 -6.58 -15.99
N GLY A 79 -11.88 -7.83 -16.32
CA GLY A 79 -10.55 -8.25 -16.75
C GLY A 79 -9.49 -8.21 -15.64
N LYS A 80 -8.44 -9.03 -15.74
CA LYS A 80 -7.34 -9.15 -14.75
C LYS A 80 -6.39 -7.93 -14.69
N ARG A 81 -6.89 -6.71 -14.94
CA ARG A 81 -6.09 -5.47 -15.01
C ARG A 81 -6.65 -4.39 -14.10
N HIS A 82 -6.51 -4.61 -12.79
CA HIS A 82 -6.79 -3.60 -11.77
C HIS A 82 -5.58 -3.20 -10.93
N LYS A 83 -4.42 -3.04 -11.57
CA LYS A 83 -3.37 -2.20 -10.99
C LYS A 83 -3.73 -0.75 -11.32
N LYS A 84 -3.88 0.10 -10.28
CA LYS A 84 -4.08 1.56 -10.45
C LYS A 84 -3.20 2.05 -11.60
N THR A 85 -3.79 2.61 -12.66
CA THR A 85 -3.02 3.06 -13.84
C THR A 85 -2.14 4.27 -13.50
N HIS A 86 -2.56 5.06 -12.52
CA HIS A 86 -1.91 6.27 -12.05
C HIS A 86 -1.55 6.26 -10.57
N GLY A 87 -0.37 6.78 -10.25
CA GLY A 87 0.18 6.95 -8.91
C GLY A 87 0.69 8.36 -8.65
N LEU A 88 1.21 8.57 -7.44
CA LEU A 88 1.89 9.81 -7.08
C LEU A 88 3.19 9.95 -7.89
N CYS A 89 3.39 11.13 -8.47
CA CYS A 89 4.62 11.43 -9.20
C CYS A 89 5.73 11.86 -8.23
N PRO A 90 6.94 11.26 -8.27
CA PRO A 90 8.06 11.66 -7.41
C PRO A 90 8.44 13.13 -7.53
N ARG A 91 8.33 13.71 -8.74
CA ARG A 91 8.71 15.11 -8.97
C ARG A 91 7.66 16.13 -8.50
N CYS A 92 6.37 15.83 -8.66
CA CYS A 92 5.33 16.85 -8.45
C CYS A 92 4.27 16.51 -7.40
N GLY A 93 4.36 15.34 -6.77
CA GLY A 93 3.41 14.89 -5.74
C GLY A 93 1.98 14.68 -6.22
N LYS A 94 1.67 14.93 -7.51
CA LYS A 94 0.32 14.76 -8.05
C LYS A 94 0.10 13.30 -8.44
N ARG A 95 -1.11 12.79 -8.20
CA ARG A 95 -1.56 11.47 -8.67
C ARG A 95 -1.78 11.46 -10.19
N SER A 96 -0.69 11.53 -10.94
CA SER A 96 -0.67 11.68 -12.40
C SER A 96 0.49 10.93 -13.05
N PHE A 97 1.23 10.13 -12.28
CA PHE A 97 2.30 9.27 -12.78
C PHE A 97 1.71 7.98 -13.32
N HIS A 98 1.83 7.73 -14.61
CA HIS A 98 1.32 6.50 -15.22
C HIS A 98 2.31 5.35 -14.98
N TYR A 99 1.89 4.28 -14.30
CA TYR A 99 2.79 3.19 -13.90
C TYR A 99 3.32 2.34 -15.06
N GLN A 100 2.48 2.07 -16.07
CA GLN A 100 2.92 1.35 -17.29
C GLN A 100 3.83 2.22 -18.16
N LYS A 101 3.39 3.45 -18.50
CA LYS A 101 4.14 4.36 -19.38
C LYS A 101 5.33 5.05 -18.70
N LYS A 102 5.54 4.80 -17.41
CA LYS A 102 6.53 5.44 -16.54
C LYS A 102 6.63 6.95 -16.74
N ARG A 103 5.49 7.62 -16.99
CA ARG A 103 5.46 9.04 -17.39
C ARG A 103 4.40 9.80 -16.62
N CYS A 104 4.76 10.98 -16.12
CA CYS A 104 3.81 11.87 -15.47
C CYS A 104 3.10 12.77 -16.49
N ALA A 105 1.77 12.73 -16.48
CA ALA A 105 0.94 13.59 -17.32
C ALA A 105 1.08 15.08 -16.92
N ALA A 106 1.24 15.38 -15.63
CA ALA A 106 1.31 16.75 -15.14
C ALA A 106 2.67 17.42 -15.37
N CYS A 107 3.78 16.77 -15.01
CA CYS A 107 5.12 17.38 -15.06
C CYS A 107 6.02 16.82 -16.17
N GLY A 108 5.66 15.72 -16.82
CA GLY A 108 6.49 15.10 -17.86
C GLY A 108 7.63 14.22 -17.34
N TYR A 109 7.77 14.03 -16.02
CA TYR A 109 8.73 13.09 -15.42
C TYR A 109 8.68 11.74 -16.14
N PRO A 110 9.82 11.11 -16.49
CA PRO A 110 11.19 11.42 -16.08
C PRO A 110 11.90 12.54 -16.86
N ALA A 111 11.36 13.01 -17.99
CA ALA A 111 12.03 14.00 -18.84
C ALA A 111 12.51 15.22 -18.03
N ALA A 112 13.72 15.73 -18.28
CA ALA A 112 14.29 16.83 -17.50
C ALA A 112 13.44 18.11 -17.56
N ARG A 113 12.89 18.40 -18.74
CA ARG A 113 12.03 19.57 -18.97
C ARG A 113 10.58 19.27 -18.65
N LEU A 114 9.90 20.26 -18.07
CA LEU A 114 8.45 20.21 -17.88
C LEU A 114 7.76 20.14 -19.24
N ARG A 115 6.72 19.32 -19.32
CA ARG A 115 5.88 19.22 -20.52
C ARG A 115 5.33 20.61 -20.92
N HIS A 116 5.63 21.02 -22.16
CA HIS A 116 5.13 22.25 -22.78
C HIS A 116 4.00 21.88 -23.72
N TYR A 117 2.79 22.35 -23.45
CA TYR A 117 1.70 22.26 -24.41
C TYR A 117 1.39 23.67 -24.91
N ASN A 118 1.33 23.89 -26.22
CA ASN A 118 1.13 25.23 -26.78
C ASN A 118 -0.24 25.83 -26.37
N TRP A 119 -1.24 24.98 -26.09
CA TRP A 119 -2.55 25.34 -25.53
C TRP A 119 -2.54 25.61 -24.01
N SER A 120 -1.39 25.52 -23.33
CA SER A 120 -1.30 25.48 -21.86
C SER A 120 -0.91 26.78 -21.14
N LYS A 121 -1.13 27.98 -21.70
CA LYS A 121 -0.98 29.24 -20.91
C LYS A 121 -1.69 29.12 -19.54
N LYS A 122 -2.89 28.52 -19.51
CA LYS A 122 -3.64 28.22 -18.28
C LYS A 122 -2.94 27.20 -17.35
N ALA A 123 -2.32 26.14 -17.89
CA ALA A 123 -1.62 25.15 -17.05
C ALA A 123 -0.24 25.63 -16.58
N LYS A 124 0.47 26.45 -17.38
CA LYS A 124 1.67 27.20 -16.96
C LYS A 124 1.35 28.11 -15.78
N ARG A 125 0.27 28.91 -15.85
CA ARG A 125 -0.21 29.74 -14.74
C ARG A 125 -0.54 28.95 -13.46
N ARG A 126 -1.04 27.71 -13.57
CA ARG A 126 -1.32 26.83 -12.42
C ARG A 126 -0.06 26.23 -11.77
N LYS A 127 1.08 26.22 -12.49
CA LYS A 127 2.38 25.77 -11.98
C LYS A 127 3.24 26.92 -11.48
N ALA A 128 3.10 28.11 -12.06
CA ALA A 128 3.67 29.32 -11.50
C ALA A 128 3.15 29.48 -10.06
N PRO A 129 4.01 29.82 -9.09
CA PRO A 129 3.56 30.10 -7.75
C PRO A 129 2.57 31.28 -7.82
N GLY A 130 1.29 31.00 -7.60
CA GLY A 130 0.28 32.05 -7.58
C GLY A 130 0.55 33.02 -6.42
N THR A 131 0.01 34.22 -6.51
CA THR A 131 0.09 35.27 -5.47
C THR A 131 -0.24 34.74 -4.06
N GLY A 132 -1.16 33.78 -3.96
CA GLY A 132 -1.50 33.10 -2.70
C GLY A 132 -0.45 32.14 -2.13
N ARG A 133 0.41 31.52 -2.97
CA ARG A 133 1.52 30.62 -2.57
C ARG A 133 2.81 31.37 -2.24
N MET A 134 2.91 32.63 -2.67
CA MET A 134 3.99 33.56 -2.32
C MET A 134 3.60 34.50 -1.18
N ARG A 135 2.55 34.19 -0.40
CA ARG A 135 2.14 35.01 0.75
C ARG A 135 3.27 35.22 1.77
N TYR A 136 4.17 34.24 1.91
CA TYR A 136 5.36 34.36 2.76
C TYR A 136 6.35 35.44 2.28
N LEU A 137 6.40 35.72 0.97
CA LEU A 137 7.26 36.76 0.42
C LEU A 137 6.76 38.16 0.76
N LYS A 138 5.45 38.34 1.05
CA LYS A 138 4.89 39.62 1.50
C LYS A 138 5.54 40.09 2.81
N THR A 139 5.88 39.16 3.70
CA THR A 139 6.48 39.46 5.00
C THR A 139 8.00 39.25 5.05
N MET A 140 8.61 38.66 4.02
CA MET A 140 10.06 38.43 3.96
C MET A 140 10.90 39.71 4.11
N PRO A 141 10.61 40.83 3.42
CA PRO A 141 11.38 42.06 3.60
C PRO A 141 11.36 42.57 5.04
N ARG A 142 10.21 42.42 5.73
CA ARG A 142 10.07 42.77 7.14
C ARG A 142 10.86 41.81 8.04
N ARG A 143 10.78 40.50 7.81
CA ARG A 143 11.56 39.49 8.57
C ARG A 143 13.06 39.70 8.40
N PHE A 144 13.51 39.99 7.18
CA PHE A 144 14.91 40.30 6.88
C PHE A 144 15.40 41.53 7.67
N LYS A 145 14.63 42.62 7.66
CA LYS A 145 14.94 43.83 8.46
C LYS A 145 14.97 43.58 9.97
N HIS A 146 14.30 42.54 10.46
CA HIS A 146 14.29 42.16 11.87
C HIS A 146 15.21 40.96 12.18
N GLY A 147 16.14 40.62 11.27
CA GLY A 147 17.13 39.57 11.50
C GLY A 147 16.53 38.18 11.68
N PHE A 148 15.36 37.91 11.07
CA PHE A 148 14.64 36.63 11.15
C PHE A 148 14.30 36.16 12.58
N ARG A 149 14.28 37.07 13.56
CA ARG A 149 13.91 36.74 14.95
C ARG A 149 12.46 36.26 15.04
N GLU A 150 12.23 35.14 15.71
CA GLU A 150 10.91 34.57 15.98
C GLU A 150 10.57 34.69 17.48
N GLY A 151 9.29 34.68 17.85
CA GLY A 151 8.84 34.65 19.26
C GLY A 151 8.99 35.93 20.08
N THR A 152 9.38 37.06 19.47
CA THR A 152 9.49 38.35 20.18
C THR A 152 8.23 39.20 19.98
N ALA A 153 7.63 39.65 21.10
CA ALA A 153 6.53 40.60 21.04
C ALA A 153 7.08 41.99 20.65
N PRO A 154 6.53 42.66 19.63
CA PRO A 154 6.94 44.03 19.33
C PRO A 154 6.58 44.94 20.52
N PRO A 155 7.43 45.92 20.86
CA PRO A 155 7.10 46.88 21.91
C PRO A 155 5.81 47.62 21.57
N PRO A 156 4.97 47.95 22.56
CA PRO A 156 3.72 48.66 22.33
C PRO A 156 3.99 49.98 21.63
N ARG A 157 3.23 50.27 20.56
CA ARG A 157 3.34 51.55 19.85
C ARG A 157 3.02 52.67 20.84
N LYS A 158 3.99 53.57 21.09
CA LYS A 158 3.73 54.82 21.81
C LYS A 158 2.69 55.60 20.99
N LYS A 159 1.48 55.74 21.53
CA LYS A 159 0.50 56.68 20.97
C LYS A 159 1.12 58.07 21.14
N GLY A 160 1.40 58.75 20.03
CA GLY A 160 1.78 60.16 20.09
C GLY A 160 0.66 60.91 20.80
N THR A 161 1.02 61.72 21.79
CA THR A 161 0.10 62.69 22.38
C THR A 161 -0.42 63.58 21.27
N ALA A 162 -1.74 63.60 21.08
CA ALA A 162 -2.36 64.55 20.18
C ALA A 162 -2.00 65.95 20.68
N THR A 163 -1.26 66.71 19.88
CA THR A 163 -1.04 68.14 20.11
C THR A 163 -2.40 68.82 20.04
N THR A 164 -2.94 69.18 21.20
CA THR A 164 -4.02 70.15 21.33
C THR A 164 -3.43 71.53 21.01
N ASN A 165 -4.11 72.25 20.11
CA ASN A 165 -3.74 73.56 19.57
C ASN A 165 -3.33 74.58 20.63
#